data_AF-A0A925KNY0-F1
#
_entry.id   AF-A0A925KNY0-F1
#
_cell.length_a   1.000
_cell.length_b   1.000
_cell.length_c   1.000
_cell.angle_alpha   90.00
_cell.angle_beta   90.00
_cell.angle_gamma   90.00
#
_symmetry.space_group_name_H-M   'P 1'
#
loop_
_entity.id
_entity.type
_entity.pdbx_description
1 polymer ?
#
loop_
_entity_poly.entity_id
_entity_poly.type
_entity_poly.pdbx_seq_one_letter_code
_entity_poly.pdbx_strand_id
1 'polypeptide(L)'
;MRANILLFVLGVWLLQQRGELPDLWFAVSLAPLAFLAWRLKAADAALEKAAGRVLLGVSFMAAGFFWAAFLAGVRLADHLPADWEGRDIELIGVIAGLPQENERGVRFDFDVERVATEHAVAPDRIALNWYKDRRDANSTLPELAAGERWQLTVRLKRPHGNANPHGFDYEVWLLERGIRATG
;
A
#
# COMPACT_ATOMS: atom_id res chain seq x y z
N MET A 1 3.82 15.53 -27.43
CA MET A 1 2.95 14.64 -26.65
C MET A 1 3.65 13.33 -26.28
N ARG A 2 4.13 12.52 -27.23
CA ARG A 2 4.75 11.21 -26.92
C ARG A 2 5.96 11.28 -25.97
N ALA A 3 6.88 12.23 -26.17
CA ALA A 3 8.06 12.39 -25.30
C ALA A 3 7.72 12.74 -23.83
N ASN A 4 6.68 13.56 -23.61
CA ASN A 4 6.29 13.98 -22.26
C ASN A 4 5.70 12.82 -21.45
N ILE A 5 4.96 11.91 -22.11
CA ILE A 5 4.43 10.70 -21.47
C ILE A 5 5.58 9.78 -21.05
N LEU A 6 6.57 9.59 -21.92
CA LEU A 6 7.76 8.79 -21.58
C LEU A 6 8.52 9.37 -20.38
N LEU A 7 8.65 10.70 -20.31
CA LEU A 7 9.29 11.35 -19.18
C LEU A 7 8.47 11.21 -17.89
N PHE A 8 7.15 11.30 -17.97
CA PHE A 8 6.27 11.01 -16.82
C PHE A 8 6.46 9.58 -16.32
N VAL A 9 6.42 8.59 -17.23
CA VAL A 9 6.64 7.18 -16.88
C VAL A 9 8.05 6.95 -16.32
N LEU A 10 9.06 7.64 -16.86
CA LEU A 10 10.43 7.61 -16.31
C LEU A 10 10.45 8.13 -14.87
N GLY A 11 9.69 9.18 -14.56
CA GLY A 11 9.53 9.68 -13.19
C GLY A 11 8.93 8.65 -12.24
N VAL A 12 7.88 7.95 -12.68
CA VAL A 12 7.28 6.84 -11.92
C VAL A 12 8.31 5.73 -11.66
N TRP A 13 9.06 5.34 -12.68
CA TRP A 13 10.09 4.31 -12.57
C TRP A 13 11.25 4.72 -11.64
N LEU A 14 11.67 5.99 -11.67
CA LEU A 14 12.71 6.50 -10.77
C LEU A 14 12.29 6.40 -9.29
N LEU A 15 11.01 6.61 -8.98
CA LEU A 15 10.50 6.42 -7.62
C LEU A 15 10.60 4.97 -7.17
N GLN A 16 10.31 4.01 -8.06
CA GLN A 16 10.34 2.58 -7.71
C GLN A 16 11.75 2.07 -7.33
N GLN A 17 12.81 2.81 -7.67
CA GLN A 17 14.17 2.49 -7.23
C GLN A 17 14.52 3.04 -5.84
N ARG A 18 13.64 3.84 -5.23
CA ARG A 18 13.86 4.42 -3.91
C ARG A 18 13.33 3.45 -2.85
N GLY A 19 14.14 3.20 -1.82
CA GLY A 19 13.71 2.45 -0.63
C GLY A 19 12.82 3.24 0.33
N GLU A 20 12.72 4.57 0.13
CA GLU A 20 11.94 5.47 0.97
C GLU A 20 11.14 6.44 0.11
N LEU A 21 9.94 6.78 0.58
CA LEU A 21 9.11 7.78 -0.08
C LEU A 21 9.66 9.19 0.14
N PRO A 22 9.70 10.02 -0.90
CA PRO A 22 10.08 11.42 -0.77
C PRO A 22 9.02 12.18 0.03
N ASP A 23 9.45 13.23 0.72
CA ASP A 23 8.51 14.17 1.30
C ASP A 23 7.72 14.87 0.18
N LEU A 24 6.38 14.85 0.28
CA LEU A 24 5.48 15.47 -0.69
C LEU A 24 5.61 17.00 -0.72
N TRP A 25 6.20 17.63 0.30
CA TRP A 25 6.50 19.06 0.26
C TRP A 25 7.36 19.47 -0.93
N PHE A 26 8.25 18.58 -1.41
CA PHE A 26 9.05 18.87 -2.60
C PHE A 26 8.22 18.97 -3.89
N ALA A 27 6.98 18.46 -3.91
CA ALA A 27 6.09 18.59 -5.06
C ALA A 27 5.71 20.05 -5.35
N VAL A 28 5.81 20.95 -4.35
CA VAL A 28 5.58 22.39 -4.53
C VAL A 28 6.52 22.99 -5.58
N SER A 29 7.72 22.40 -5.78
CA SER A 29 8.68 22.82 -6.81
C SER A 29 8.17 22.65 -8.25
N LEU A 30 7.11 21.87 -8.48
CA LEU A 30 6.49 21.71 -9.80
C LEU A 30 5.88 23.02 -10.33
N ALA A 31 5.29 23.84 -9.46
CA ALA A 31 4.65 25.09 -9.86
C ALA A 31 5.64 26.12 -10.45
N PRO A 32 6.78 26.46 -9.79
CA PRO A 32 7.77 27.36 -10.38
C PRO A 32 8.45 26.75 -11.61
N LEU A 33 8.69 25.43 -11.65
CA LEU A 33 9.26 24.76 -12.82
C LEU A 33 8.35 24.85 -14.05
N ALA A 34 7.05 24.60 -13.86
CA ALA A 34 6.06 24.74 -14.93
C ALA A 34 5.88 26.19 -15.38
N PHE A 35 5.87 27.15 -14.45
CA PHE A 35 5.80 28.57 -14.76
C PHE A 35 7.01 29.05 -15.56
N LEU A 36 8.22 28.65 -15.15
CA LEU A 36 9.45 28.98 -15.85
C LEU A 36 9.51 28.33 -17.24
N ALA A 37 9.09 27.06 -17.37
CA ALA A 37 8.99 26.38 -18.65
C ALA A 37 8.02 27.11 -19.60
N TRP A 38 6.88 27.59 -19.09
CA TRP A 38 5.91 28.36 -19.86
C TRP A 38 6.48 29.71 -20.31
N ARG A 39 7.13 30.44 -19.42
CA ARG A 39 7.79 31.72 -19.73
C ARG A 39 8.86 31.57 -20.82
N LEU A 40 9.74 30.58 -20.68
CA LEU A 40 10.85 30.36 -21.62
C LEU A 40 10.40 29.82 -22.98
N LYS A 41 9.25 29.13 -23.03
CA LYS A 41 8.64 28.70 -24.29
C LYS A 41 8.18 29.88 -25.15
N ALA A 42 7.84 31.00 -24.53
CA ALA A 42 7.39 32.23 -25.20
C ALA A 42 8.53 33.19 -25.57
N ALA A 43 9.78 32.88 -25.20
CA ALA A 43 10.92 33.75 -25.44
C ALA A 43 11.46 33.62 -26.87
N ASP A 44 12.18 34.61 -27.38
CA ASP A 44 12.60 34.67 -28.80
C ASP A 44 13.89 33.91 -29.10
N ALA A 45 14.81 33.85 -28.14
CA ALA A 45 16.10 33.22 -28.33
C ALA A 45 15.97 31.69 -28.45
N ALA A 46 16.69 31.09 -29.40
CA ALA A 46 16.66 29.64 -29.62
C ALA A 46 17.13 28.84 -28.39
N LEU A 47 18.11 29.37 -27.64
CA LEU A 47 18.61 28.77 -26.41
C LEU A 47 17.54 28.74 -25.30
N GLU A 48 16.77 29.82 -25.15
CA GLU A 48 15.69 29.91 -24.15
C GLU A 48 14.53 28.98 -24.50
N LYS A 49 14.16 28.88 -25.79
CA LYS A 49 13.17 27.90 -26.27
C LYS A 49 13.62 26.46 -25.99
N ALA A 50 14.90 26.16 -26.19
CA ALA A 50 15.46 24.84 -25.89
C ALA A 50 15.43 24.55 -24.38
N ALA A 51 15.84 25.50 -23.54
CA ALA A 51 15.77 25.41 -22.09
C ALA A 51 14.33 25.19 -21.60
N GLY A 52 13.35 25.92 -22.16
CA GLY A 52 11.93 25.74 -21.85
C GLY A 52 11.41 24.34 -22.19
N ARG A 53 11.87 23.71 -23.28
CA ARG A 53 11.51 22.31 -23.61
C ARG A 53 12.11 21.31 -22.63
N VAL A 54 13.36 21.51 -22.22
CA VAL A 54 14.02 20.65 -21.21
C VAL A 54 13.30 20.78 -19.86
N LEU A 55 13.03 22.02 -19.42
CA LEU A 55 12.30 22.28 -18.17
C LEU A 55 10.90 21.69 -18.19
N LEU A 56 10.19 21.77 -19.32
CA LEU A 56 8.91 21.10 -19.49
C LEU A 56 9.07 19.59 -19.31
N GLY A 57 10.07 18.98 -19.94
CA GLY A 57 10.38 17.57 -19.79
C GLY A 57 10.66 17.14 -18.35
N VAL A 58 11.51 17.91 -17.65
CA VAL A 58 11.81 17.72 -16.22
C VAL A 58 10.54 17.87 -15.37
N SER A 59 9.67 18.82 -15.69
CA SER A 59 8.40 19.02 -14.98
C SER A 59 7.47 17.81 -15.14
N PHE A 60 7.37 17.23 -16.33
CA PHE A 60 6.59 16.01 -16.56
C PHE A 60 7.17 14.80 -15.82
N MET A 61 8.50 14.67 -15.78
CA MET A 61 9.19 13.62 -15.03
C MET A 61 8.95 13.77 -13.52
N ALA A 62 9.14 14.96 -12.98
CA ALA A 62 8.88 15.26 -11.58
C ALA A 62 7.39 15.05 -11.23
N ALA A 63 6.46 15.40 -12.13
CA ALA A 63 5.04 15.15 -11.94
C ALA A 63 4.73 13.64 -11.83
N GLY A 64 5.36 12.80 -12.67
CA GLY A 64 5.22 11.34 -12.57
C GLY A 64 5.77 10.78 -11.28
N PHE A 65 6.94 11.28 -10.85
CA PHE A 65 7.57 10.89 -9.60
C PHE A 65 6.69 11.22 -8.38
N PHE A 66 6.20 12.45 -8.25
CA PHE A 66 5.36 12.87 -7.12
C PHE A 66 3.93 12.29 -7.18
N TRP A 67 3.39 12.06 -8.38
CA TRP A 67 2.12 11.35 -8.55
C TRP A 67 2.20 9.92 -7.99
N ALA A 68 3.27 9.19 -8.36
CA ALA A 68 3.49 7.85 -7.82
C ALA A 68 3.77 7.87 -6.32
N ALA A 69 4.49 8.88 -5.81
CA ALA A 69 4.78 9.01 -4.38
C ALA A 69 3.51 9.27 -3.57
N PHE A 70 2.60 10.11 -4.08
CA PHE A 70 1.30 10.34 -3.48
C PHE A 70 0.46 9.06 -3.43
N LEU A 71 0.36 8.34 -4.55
CA LEU A 71 -0.38 7.06 -4.60
C LEU A 71 0.21 6.01 -3.64
N ALA A 72 1.53 5.89 -3.59
CA ALA A 72 2.21 5.00 -2.66
C ALA A 72 1.94 5.42 -1.21
N GLY A 73 1.97 6.73 -0.91
CA GLY A 73 1.63 7.27 0.39
C GLY A 73 0.21 6.91 0.83
N VAL A 74 -0.79 7.10 -0.06
CA VAL A 74 -2.19 6.71 0.22
C VAL A 74 -2.30 5.20 0.48
N ARG A 75 -1.62 4.36 -0.31
CA ARG A 75 -1.66 2.89 -0.14
C ARG A 75 -0.95 2.40 1.11
N LEU A 76 0.11 3.09 1.55
CA LEU A 76 0.86 2.73 2.74
C LEU A 76 0.29 3.33 4.02
N ALA A 77 -0.53 4.39 3.91
CA ALA A 77 -1.17 5.04 5.04
C ALA A 77 -2.11 4.10 5.81
N ASP A 78 -2.79 3.20 5.11
CA ASP A 78 -3.50 2.09 5.76
C ASP A 78 -2.47 1.10 6.33
N HIS A 79 -2.30 1.07 7.65
CA HIS A 79 -1.37 0.18 8.33
C HIS A 79 -1.79 -0.03 9.78
N LEU A 80 -1.42 -1.18 10.34
CA LEU A 80 -1.58 -1.43 11.77
C LEU A 80 -0.56 -0.58 12.55
N PRO A 81 -1.00 0.30 13.47
CA PRO A 81 -0.09 1.06 14.32
C PRO A 81 0.72 0.14 15.22
N ALA A 82 1.97 0.51 15.49
CA ALA A 82 2.88 -0.29 16.31
C ALA A 82 2.33 -0.54 17.74
N ASP A 83 1.55 0.40 18.28
CA ASP A 83 0.95 0.29 19.60
C ASP A 83 -0.10 -0.83 19.71
N TRP A 84 -0.68 -1.27 18.58
CA TRP A 84 -1.71 -2.30 18.53
C TRP A 84 -1.20 -3.66 18.03
N GLU A 85 0.07 -3.74 17.64
CA GLU A 85 0.71 -4.99 17.26
C GLU A 85 0.81 -5.94 18.47
N GLY A 86 0.38 -7.18 18.28
CA GLY A 86 0.41 -8.22 19.31
C GLY A 86 -0.62 -8.05 20.43
N ARG A 87 -1.54 -7.09 20.33
CA ARG A 87 -2.66 -6.89 21.26
C ARG A 87 -3.94 -7.49 20.71
N ASP A 88 -4.84 -7.83 21.63
CA ASP A 88 -6.15 -8.37 21.26
C ASP A 88 -7.07 -7.20 20.88
N ILE A 89 -7.66 -7.30 19.69
CA ILE A 89 -8.57 -6.32 19.11
C ILE A 89 -9.85 -7.03 18.71
N GLU A 90 -10.98 -6.52 19.15
CA GLU A 90 -12.30 -6.99 18.74
C GLU A 90 -12.73 -6.28 17.46
N LEU A 91 -12.94 -7.06 16.41
CA LEU A 91 -13.30 -6.61 15.07
C LEU A 91 -14.63 -7.22 14.64
N ILE A 92 -15.39 -6.44 13.90
CA ILE A 92 -16.58 -6.89 13.18
C ILE A 92 -16.32 -6.64 11.70
N GLY A 93 -16.60 -7.64 10.88
CA GLY A 93 -16.28 -7.60 9.47
C GLY A 93 -16.78 -8.82 8.73
N VAL A 94 -16.40 -8.92 7.47
CA VAL A 94 -16.90 -9.93 6.54
C VAL A 94 -15.74 -10.80 6.06
N ILE A 95 -15.98 -12.11 5.96
CA ILE A 95 -14.99 -13.02 5.36
C ILE A 95 -14.89 -12.77 3.86
N ALA A 96 -13.76 -12.21 3.44
CA ALA A 96 -13.46 -11.81 2.08
C ALA A 96 -12.88 -13.01 1.30
N GLY A 97 -13.70 -13.61 0.44
CA GLY A 97 -13.28 -14.73 -0.42
C GLY A 97 -13.35 -16.09 0.27
N LEU A 98 -12.90 -17.13 -0.46
CA LEU A 98 -13.04 -18.51 -0.04
C LEU A 98 -11.99 -18.89 1.01
N PRO A 99 -12.40 -19.31 2.23
CA PRO A 99 -11.48 -19.82 3.24
C PRO A 99 -10.65 -20.99 2.71
N GLN A 100 -9.37 -20.98 3.04
CA GLN A 100 -8.38 -21.98 2.62
C GLN A 100 -8.06 -22.87 3.82
N GLU A 101 -8.44 -24.14 3.74
CA GLU A 101 -8.10 -25.12 4.76
C GLU A 101 -6.69 -25.64 4.58
N ASN A 102 -5.92 -25.61 5.67
CA ASN A 102 -4.57 -26.15 5.75
C ASN A 102 -4.50 -27.16 6.90
N GLU A 103 -3.41 -27.94 6.98
CA GLU A 103 -3.20 -28.91 8.06
C GLU A 103 -3.31 -28.30 9.48
N ARG A 104 -2.98 -27.01 9.60
CA ARG A 104 -2.91 -26.28 10.88
C ARG A 104 -4.19 -25.52 11.24
N GLY A 105 -5.12 -25.34 10.32
CA GLY A 105 -6.23 -24.40 10.51
C GLY A 105 -6.86 -23.89 9.21
N VAL A 106 -7.71 -22.87 9.32
CA VAL A 106 -8.35 -22.21 8.18
C VAL A 106 -7.82 -20.79 8.04
N ARG A 107 -7.26 -20.47 6.87
CA ARG A 107 -6.86 -19.11 6.53
C ARG A 107 -7.92 -18.42 5.70
N PHE A 108 -8.24 -17.18 6.00
CA PHE A 108 -9.18 -16.38 5.23
C PHE A 108 -8.81 -14.91 5.26
N ASP A 109 -9.19 -14.16 4.22
CA ASP A 109 -9.08 -12.71 4.23
C ASP A 109 -10.35 -12.15 4.91
N PHE A 110 -10.23 -11.04 5.62
CA PHE A 110 -11.31 -10.43 6.41
C PHE A 110 -11.35 -8.93 6.15
N ASP A 111 -12.50 -8.46 5.68
CA ASP A 111 -12.78 -7.04 5.46
C ASP A 111 -13.39 -6.46 6.73
N VAL A 112 -12.67 -5.54 7.38
CA VAL A 112 -13.06 -4.92 8.64
C VAL A 112 -14.13 -3.87 8.37
N GLU A 113 -15.32 -4.06 8.95
CA GLU A 113 -16.41 -3.09 8.89
C GLU A 113 -16.40 -2.15 10.11
N ARG A 114 -16.02 -2.67 11.29
CA ARG A 114 -16.01 -1.92 12.54
C ARG A 114 -14.99 -2.48 13.52
N VAL A 115 -14.27 -1.57 14.18
CA VAL A 115 -13.43 -1.88 15.34
C VAL A 115 -14.27 -1.66 16.61
N ALA A 116 -14.45 -2.70 17.42
CA ALA A 116 -15.25 -2.64 18.64
C ALA A 116 -14.42 -2.28 19.88
N THR A 117 -13.12 -2.59 19.88
CA THR A 117 -12.20 -2.17 20.95
C THR A 117 -11.98 -0.66 20.93
N GLU A 118 -12.13 -0.02 22.10
CA GLU A 118 -11.96 1.43 22.25
C GLU A 118 -10.52 1.86 21.89
N HIS A 119 -10.41 2.94 21.11
CA HIS A 119 -9.14 3.49 20.60
C HIS A 119 -8.30 2.56 19.72
N ALA A 120 -8.78 1.36 19.41
CA ALA A 120 -8.08 0.46 18.52
C ALA A 120 -8.22 0.90 17.06
N VAL A 121 -7.14 0.69 16.30
CA VAL A 121 -7.09 0.94 14.87
C VAL A 121 -6.63 -0.35 14.22
N ALA A 122 -7.41 -0.82 13.25
CA ALA A 122 -7.07 -1.96 12.43
C ALA A 122 -7.20 -1.57 10.96
N PRO A 123 -6.40 -2.16 10.06
CA PRO A 123 -6.54 -1.92 8.63
C PRO A 123 -7.85 -2.43 8.04
N ASP A 124 -8.23 -1.89 6.89
CA ASP A 124 -9.50 -2.22 6.22
C ASP A 124 -9.58 -3.69 5.80
N ARG A 125 -8.45 -4.28 5.39
CA ARG A 125 -8.36 -5.69 5.00
C ARG A 125 -7.18 -6.38 5.65
N ILE A 126 -7.47 -7.50 6.30
CA ILE A 126 -6.50 -8.31 7.07
C ILE A 126 -6.59 -9.78 6.64
N ALA A 127 -5.52 -10.54 6.87
CA ALA A 127 -5.54 -11.99 6.68
C ALA A 127 -5.48 -12.68 8.04
N LEU A 128 -6.47 -13.50 8.32
CA LEU A 128 -6.61 -14.23 9.57
C LEU A 128 -6.38 -15.71 9.37
N ASN A 129 -5.87 -16.37 10.40
CA ASN A 129 -5.75 -17.82 10.44
C ASN A 129 -6.34 -18.38 11.73
N TRP A 130 -7.38 -19.20 11.59
CA TRP A 130 -8.00 -19.91 12.69
C TRP A 130 -7.29 -21.25 12.91
N TYR A 131 -6.59 -21.41 14.03
CA TYR A 131 -5.85 -22.63 14.33
C TYR A 131 -6.73 -23.71 14.94
N LYS A 132 -6.46 -24.98 14.61
CA LYS A 132 -6.98 -26.11 15.38
C LYS A 132 -6.34 -26.10 16.78
N ASP A 133 -7.13 -26.31 17.83
CA ASP A 133 -6.53 -26.51 19.14
C ASP A 133 -5.74 -27.83 19.13
N ARG A 134 -4.44 -27.74 19.40
CA ARG A 134 -3.56 -28.92 19.45
C ARG A 134 -3.73 -29.72 20.73
N ARG A 135 -4.33 -29.13 21.77
CA ARG A 135 -4.55 -29.77 23.08
C ARG A 135 -5.89 -30.49 23.14
N ASP A 136 -6.82 -30.15 22.26
CA ASP A 136 -8.12 -30.79 22.16
C ASP A 136 -8.28 -31.44 20.78
N ALA A 137 -8.13 -32.76 20.73
CA ALA A 137 -8.29 -33.54 19.50
C ALA A 137 -9.72 -33.47 18.92
N ASN A 138 -10.70 -33.03 19.71
CA ASN A 138 -12.09 -32.83 19.28
C ASN A 138 -12.41 -31.37 18.93
N SER A 139 -11.42 -30.47 18.92
CA SER A 139 -11.60 -29.09 18.49
C SER A 139 -12.03 -29.06 17.01
N THR A 140 -13.32 -28.87 16.75
CA THR A 140 -13.85 -28.62 15.41
C THR A 140 -13.56 -27.19 14.99
N LEU A 141 -13.04 -27.02 13.78
CA LEU A 141 -12.95 -25.69 13.17
C LEU A 141 -14.37 -25.19 12.87
N PRO A 142 -14.63 -23.89 13.02
CA PRO A 142 -15.90 -23.33 12.57
C PRO A 142 -16.03 -23.50 11.05
N GLU A 143 -17.23 -23.80 10.58
CA GLU A 143 -17.57 -23.71 9.17
C GLU A 143 -17.63 -22.23 8.80
N LEU A 144 -16.58 -21.75 8.13
CA LEU A 144 -16.48 -20.37 7.67
C LEU A 144 -16.91 -20.29 6.20
N ALA A 145 -17.83 -19.39 5.88
CA ALA A 145 -18.23 -19.13 4.50
C ALA A 145 -17.90 -17.70 4.05
N ALA A 146 -17.59 -17.57 2.76
CA ALA A 146 -17.36 -16.28 2.13
C ALA A 146 -18.62 -15.40 2.22
N GLY A 147 -18.45 -14.14 2.60
CA GLY A 147 -19.56 -13.18 2.73
C GLY A 147 -20.26 -13.20 4.08
N GLU A 148 -19.89 -14.09 5.01
CA GLU A 148 -20.42 -14.08 6.36
C GLU A 148 -19.85 -12.92 7.19
N ARG A 149 -20.71 -12.31 8.01
CA ARG A 149 -20.32 -11.30 8.98
C ARG A 149 -20.00 -11.94 10.31
N TRP A 150 -18.80 -11.67 10.83
CA TRP A 150 -18.31 -12.23 12.08
C TRP A 150 -17.83 -11.13 13.02
N GLN A 151 -17.93 -11.41 14.32
CA GLN A 151 -17.29 -10.65 15.39
C GLN A 151 -16.18 -11.51 16.00
N LEU A 152 -14.93 -11.07 15.87
CA LEU A 152 -13.75 -11.82 16.24
C LEU A 152 -12.83 -11.00 17.14
N THR A 153 -12.29 -11.62 18.19
CA THR A 153 -11.14 -11.08 18.91
C THR A 153 -9.88 -11.63 18.26
N VAL A 154 -9.07 -10.76 17.67
CA VAL A 154 -7.89 -11.12 16.89
C VAL A 154 -6.64 -10.47 17.46
N ARG A 155 -5.48 -11.11 17.24
CA ARG A 155 -4.18 -10.54 17.60
C ARG A 155 -3.36 -10.31 16.34
N LEU A 156 -3.28 -9.05 15.93
CA LEU A 156 -2.69 -8.69 14.65
C LEU A 156 -1.18 -8.43 14.76
N LYS A 157 -0.49 -8.68 13.65
CA LYS A 157 0.90 -8.33 13.40
C LYS A 157 0.99 -7.54 12.11
N ARG A 158 1.99 -6.68 12.03
CA ARG A 158 2.30 -5.98 10.78
C ARG A 158 2.78 -7.01 9.74
N PRO A 159 2.56 -6.77 8.45
CA PRO A 159 3.16 -7.58 7.40
C PRO A 159 4.68 -7.60 7.58
N HIS A 160 5.25 -8.79 7.70
CA HIS A 160 6.68 -9.02 7.75
C HIS A 160 7.04 -10.12 6.76
N GLY A 161 8.06 -9.87 5.95
CA GLY A 161 8.62 -10.76 4.96
C GLY A 161 10.02 -11.18 5.37
N ASN A 162 10.44 -12.35 4.91
CA ASN A 162 11.84 -12.72 5.02
C ASN A 162 12.66 -11.86 4.04
N ALA A 163 13.71 -11.20 4.53
CA ALA A 163 14.67 -10.47 3.69
C ALA A 163 15.55 -11.45 2.90
N ASN A 164 14.95 -12.19 1.97
CA ASN A 164 15.64 -13.13 1.08
C ASN A 164 15.70 -12.52 -0.33
N PRO A 165 16.89 -12.08 -0.81
CA PRO A 165 17.05 -11.41 -2.10
C PRO A 165 16.59 -12.21 -3.33
N HIS A 166 16.46 -13.54 -3.20
CA HIS A 166 16.02 -14.44 -4.27
C HIS A 166 14.74 -15.20 -3.92
N GLY A 167 14.09 -14.81 -2.83
CA GLY A 167 12.87 -15.42 -2.33
C GLY A 167 11.61 -14.74 -2.85
N PHE A 168 10.49 -15.35 -2.52
CA PHE A 168 9.18 -14.73 -2.69
C PHE A 168 9.02 -13.56 -1.71
N ASP A 169 8.70 -12.39 -2.22
CA ASP A 169 8.44 -11.19 -1.41
C ASP A 169 6.99 -11.23 -0.89
N TYR A 170 6.85 -11.71 0.34
CA TYR A 170 5.55 -11.85 0.98
C TYR A 170 4.92 -10.51 1.32
N GLU A 171 5.70 -9.48 1.66
CA GLU A 171 5.15 -8.15 2.00
C GLU A 171 4.57 -7.47 0.79
N VAL A 172 5.27 -7.52 -0.35
CA VAL A 172 4.77 -6.99 -1.62
C VAL A 172 3.50 -7.71 -2.04
N TRP A 173 3.47 -9.04 -1.94
CA TRP A 173 2.26 -9.82 -2.27
C TRP A 173 1.06 -9.47 -1.39
N LEU A 174 1.27 -9.25 -0.08
CA LEU A 174 0.20 -8.79 0.81
C LEU A 174 -0.28 -7.38 0.42
N LEU A 175 0.65 -6.47 0.14
CA LEU A 175 0.34 -5.10 -0.29
C LEU A 175 -0.46 -5.08 -1.60
N GLU A 176 -0.11 -5.90 -2.58
CA GLU A 176 -0.86 -6.04 -3.85
C GLU A 176 -2.31 -6.48 -3.63
N ARG A 177 -2.55 -7.32 -2.62
CA ARG A 177 -3.89 -7.77 -2.22
C ARG A 177 -4.63 -6.79 -1.30
N GLY A 178 -4.00 -5.69 -0.92
CA GLY A 178 -4.52 -4.74 0.05
C GLY A 178 -4.56 -5.29 1.47
N ILE A 179 -3.82 -6.36 1.77
CA ILE A 179 -3.75 -6.94 3.11
C ILE A 179 -2.67 -6.19 3.89
N ARG A 180 -3.07 -5.55 4.99
CA ARG A 180 -2.19 -4.63 5.74
C ARG A 180 -1.93 -5.06 7.18
N ALA A 181 -2.48 -6.21 7.60
CA ALA A 181 -2.10 -6.94 8.81
C ALA A 181 -2.41 -8.43 8.68
N THR A 182 -1.73 -9.25 9.49
CA THR A 182 -1.98 -10.69 9.60
C THR A 182 -2.21 -11.11 11.04
N GLY A 183 -3.01 -12.16 11.30
CA GLY A 183 -3.37 -12.61 12.65
C GLY A 183 -3.67 -14.09 12.76
#